data_AF-A0A8I1Y2Y2-F1
#
_entry.id   AF-A0A8I1Y2Y2-F1
#
_cell.length_a   1.000
_cell.length_b   1.000
_cell.length_c   1.000
_cell.angle_alpha   90.00
_cell.angle_beta   90.00
_cell.angle_gamma   90.00
#
_symmetry.space_group_name_H-M   'P 1'
#
loop_
_entity.id
_entity.type
_entity.pdbx_description
1 polymer ?
#
loop_
_entity_poly.entity_id
_entity_poly.type
_entity_poly.pdbx_seq_one_letter_code
_entity_poly.pdbx_strand_id
1 'polypeptide(L)'
;MRLGMRPGRLTILACSLSLAASAAWAGPATTSGSVALALAGVVAPYAPLPAKEKKAVAAFFNGDSNVPVTRKITVTADKVVCRASNVDITSRSCALTFGGNTRTVTGREANAIFATEALAGVPPDGAAGTIYEALSKLSCTLDPKVIKDKAGGGADCSFEPGN
;
A
#
# COMPACT_ATOMS: atom_id res chain seq x y z
N MET A 1 -21.95 -69.83 -28.69
CA MET A 1 -22.19 -68.47 -29.24
C MET A 1 -20.93 -67.66 -29.06
N ARG A 2 -20.27 -67.25 -30.15
CA ARG A 2 -19.06 -66.41 -30.15
C ARG A 2 -19.50 -64.94 -30.23
N LEU A 3 -19.09 -64.11 -29.26
CA LEU A 3 -19.22 -62.65 -29.36
C LEU A 3 -17.86 -62.07 -29.75
N GLY A 4 -17.76 -61.55 -30.97
CA GLY A 4 -16.55 -60.89 -31.47
C GLY A 4 -16.44 -59.46 -30.96
N MET A 5 -15.33 -59.12 -30.30
CA MET A 5 -14.93 -57.74 -30.01
C MET A 5 -14.45 -57.07 -31.31
N ARG A 6 -15.05 -55.93 -31.67
CA ARG A 6 -14.51 -55.00 -32.69
C ARG A 6 -13.63 -53.96 -32.00
N PRO A 7 -12.41 -53.65 -32.50
CA PRO A 7 -11.60 -52.58 -31.96
C PRO A 7 -12.03 -51.26 -32.63
N GLY A 8 -12.91 -50.52 -31.95
CA GLY A 8 -13.21 -49.13 -32.32
C GLY A 8 -12.05 -48.23 -31.90
N ARG A 9 -11.28 -47.74 -32.88
CA ARG A 9 -10.27 -46.68 -32.68
C ARG A 9 -10.95 -45.42 -32.16
N LEU A 10 -10.78 -45.11 -30.87
CA LEU A 10 -11.16 -43.81 -30.31
C LEU A 10 -9.93 -42.91 -30.31
N THR A 11 -9.86 -42.03 -31.31
CA THR A 11 -8.84 -40.98 -31.45
C THR A 11 -8.99 -39.97 -30.32
N ILE A 12 -7.97 -39.90 -29.44
CA ILE A 12 -7.82 -38.88 -28.40
C ILE A 12 -7.44 -37.56 -29.08
N LEU A 13 -8.35 -36.60 -29.14
CA LEU A 13 -8.05 -35.24 -29.58
C LEU A 13 -7.53 -34.43 -28.39
N ALA A 14 -6.23 -34.50 -28.13
CA ALA A 14 -5.55 -33.67 -27.14
C ALA A 14 -5.37 -32.25 -27.71
N CYS A 15 -6.32 -31.35 -27.43
CA CYS A 15 -6.13 -29.91 -27.63
C CYS A 15 -5.22 -29.36 -26.54
N SER A 16 -3.93 -29.28 -26.83
CA SER A 16 -2.92 -28.62 -26.00
C SER A 16 -3.17 -27.11 -25.99
N LEU A 17 -3.95 -26.62 -25.02
CA LEU A 17 -4.09 -25.18 -24.77
C LEU A 17 -2.83 -24.66 -24.06
N SER A 18 -1.85 -24.23 -24.84
CA SER A 18 -0.69 -23.50 -24.33
C SER A 18 -1.12 -22.11 -23.86
N LEU A 19 -1.57 -21.98 -22.60
CA LEU A 19 -1.67 -20.67 -21.94
C LEU A 19 -0.24 -20.13 -21.76
N ALA A 20 0.22 -19.35 -22.74
CA ALA A 20 1.31 -18.42 -22.51
C ALA A 20 0.80 -17.36 -21.54
N ALA A 21 0.98 -17.61 -20.24
CA ALA A 21 0.72 -16.62 -19.21
C ALA A 21 1.70 -15.48 -19.41
N SER A 22 1.26 -14.41 -20.08
CA SER A 22 1.95 -13.14 -20.02
C SER A 22 1.94 -12.71 -18.55
N ALA A 23 3.09 -12.80 -17.87
CA ALA A 23 3.26 -12.18 -16.57
C ALA A 23 3.05 -10.68 -16.77
N ALA A 24 1.86 -10.19 -16.46
CA ALA A 24 1.61 -8.76 -16.43
C ALA A 24 2.48 -8.18 -15.32
N TRP A 25 3.54 -7.45 -15.69
CA TRP A 25 4.26 -6.63 -14.74
C TRP A 25 3.31 -5.51 -14.30
N ALA A 26 2.67 -5.71 -13.15
CA ALA A 26 1.93 -4.64 -12.51
C ALA A 26 2.94 -3.55 -12.13
N GLY A 27 2.77 -2.36 -12.69
CA GLY A 27 3.50 -1.18 -12.24
C GLY A 27 3.19 -0.87 -10.77
N PRO A 28 3.97 0.00 -10.11
CA PRO A 28 3.68 0.42 -8.75
C PRO A 28 2.25 0.98 -8.66
N ALA A 29 1.55 0.61 -7.60
CA ALA A 29 0.26 1.20 -7.27
C ALA A 29 0.46 2.68 -6.97
N THR A 30 -0.54 3.49 -7.33
CA THR A 30 -0.51 4.94 -7.10
C THR A 30 -1.80 5.42 -6.48
N THR A 31 -1.70 6.46 -5.65
CA THR A 31 -2.83 7.21 -5.12
C THR A 31 -2.47 8.70 -5.12
N SER A 32 -3.45 9.59 -5.23
CA SER A 32 -3.23 11.04 -5.33
C SER A 32 -4.25 11.82 -4.50
N GLY A 33 -4.03 13.14 -4.40
CA GLY A 33 -4.93 14.05 -3.71
C GLY A 33 -4.99 13.81 -2.20
N SER A 34 -6.20 13.85 -1.63
CA SER A 34 -6.40 13.77 -0.18
C SER A 34 -5.93 12.45 0.44
N VAL A 35 -6.06 11.34 -0.29
CA VAL A 35 -5.62 10.02 0.18
C VAL A 35 -4.10 9.92 0.22
N ALA A 36 -3.42 10.40 -0.83
CA ALA A 36 -1.96 10.50 -0.83
C ALA A 36 -1.44 11.41 0.28
N LEU A 37 -2.10 12.56 0.51
CA LEU A 37 -1.74 13.46 1.60
C LEU A 37 -1.91 12.78 2.97
N ALA A 38 -3.00 12.03 3.17
CA ALA A 38 -3.22 11.28 4.40
C ALA A 38 -2.14 10.20 4.61
N LEU A 39 -1.81 9.44 3.56
CA LEU A 39 -0.78 8.39 3.63
C LEU A 39 0.58 8.99 3.99
N ALA A 40 0.97 10.09 3.35
CA ALA A 40 2.16 10.85 3.72
C ALA A 40 2.08 11.36 5.19
N GLY A 41 0.91 11.86 5.59
CA GLY A 41 0.63 12.40 6.92
C GLY A 41 0.85 11.41 8.06
N VAL A 42 0.35 10.18 7.92
CA VAL A 42 0.47 9.14 8.95
C VAL A 42 1.86 8.49 9.00
N VAL A 43 2.62 8.52 7.90
CA VAL A 43 3.97 7.93 7.83
C VAL A 43 5.08 8.93 8.22
N ALA A 44 4.93 10.22 7.86
CA ALA A 44 5.95 11.25 8.06
C ALA A 44 6.49 11.41 9.49
N PRO A 45 5.72 11.21 10.59
CA PRO A 45 6.25 11.29 11.95
C PRO A 45 7.42 10.32 12.18
N TYR A 46 7.39 9.16 11.53
CA TYR A 46 8.35 8.07 11.70
C TYR A 46 9.48 8.09 10.68
N ALA A 47 9.23 8.66 9.50
CA ALA A 47 10.21 8.73 8.41
C ALA A 47 11.48 9.53 8.78
N PRO A 48 12.64 9.25 8.16
CA PRO A 48 13.87 10.01 8.33
C PRO A 48 13.82 11.37 7.60
N LEU A 49 12.87 12.22 7.99
CA LEU A 49 12.64 13.56 7.41
C LEU A 49 13.21 14.67 8.32
N PRO A 50 13.78 15.74 7.74
CA PRO A 50 14.08 16.98 8.46
C PRO A 50 12.88 17.52 9.24
N ALA A 51 13.13 18.04 10.44
CA ALA A 51 12.07 18.49 11.35
C ALA A 51 11.12 19.54 10.74
N LYS A 52 11.64 20.46 9.92
CA LYS A 52 10.84 21.47 9.21
C LYS A 52 9.85 20.84 8.22
N GLU A 53 10.27 19.77 7.54
CA GLU A 53 9.41 19.05 6.60
C GLU A 53 8.36 18.23 7.34
N LYS A 54 8.75 17.51 8.40
CA LYS A 54 7.77 16.81 9.26
C LYS A 54 6.68 17.75 9.77
N LYS A 55 7.06 18.95 10.21
CA LYS A 55 6.10 19.97 10.66
C LYS A 55 5.19 20.45 9.52
N ALA A 56 5.72 20.63 8.30
CA ALA A 56 4.91 21.01 7.14
C ALA A 56 3.92 19.91 6.74
N VAL A 57 4.36 18.65 6.69
CA VAL A 57 3.47 17.51 6.41
C VAL A 57 2.36 17.40 7.46
N ALA A 58 2.70 17.53 8.74
CA ALA A 58 1.70 17.54 9.82
C ALA A 58 0.71 18.71 9.68
N ALA A 59 1.18 19.92 9.32
CA ALA A 59 0.32 21.05 9.07
C ALA A 59 -0.66 20.79 7.92
N PHE A 60 -0.17 20.28 6.78
CA PHE A 60 -1.03 19.91 5.65
C PHE A 60 -2.09 18.87 6.03
N PHE A 61 -1.68 17.82 6.75
CA PHE A 61 -2.59 16.78 7.20
C PHE A 61 -3.64 17.31 8.20
N ASN A 62 -3.30 18.33 8.99
CA ASN A 62 -4.22 19.04 9.87
C ASN A 62 -5.06 20.12 9.16
N GLY A 63 -4.98 20.22 7.82
CA GLY A 63 -5.76 21.16 7.02
C GLY A 63 -5.16 22.56 6.87
N ASP A 64 -3.93 22.79 7.33
CA ASP A 64 -3.21 24.05 7.15
C ASP A 64 -2.28 23.99 5.93
N SER A 65 -2.67 24.71 4.87
CA SER A 65 -1.88 24.83 3.64
C SER A 65 -0.88 25.99 3.65
N ASN A 66 -0.83 26.81 4.71
CA ASN A 66 0.04 27.98 4.82
C ASN A 66 1.35 27.66 5.54
N VAL A 67 2.14 26.77 4.96
CA VAL A 67 3.46 26.39 5.52
C VAL A 67 4.59 27.23 4.92
N PRO A 68 5.69 27.48 5.66
CA PRO A 68 6.85 28.22 5.13
C PRO A 68 7.72 27.38 4.17
N VAL A 69 7.48 26.08 4.05
CA VAL A 69 8.23 25.18 3.16
C VAL A 69 7.70 25.35 1.74
N THR A 70 8.57 25.69 0.79
CA THR A 70 8.19 25.93 -0.61
C THR A 70 8.69 24.88 -1.58
N ARG A 71 9.65 24.04 -1.16
CA ARG A 71 10.17 22.92 -1.94
C ARG A 71 9.28 21.69 -1.78
N LYS A 72 9.29 20.81 -2.78
CA LYS A 72 8.64 19.51 -2.69
C LYS A 72 9.23 18.72 -1.52
N ILE A 73 8.35 18.01 -0.82
CA ILE A 73 8.68 17.13 0.32
C ILE A 73 8.45 15.71 -0.16
N THR A 74 9.40 14.81 0.10
CA THR A 74 9.27 13.39 -0.27
C THR A 74 9.29 12.55 0.99
N VAL A 75 8.14 11.94 1.32
CA VAL A 75 7.96 11.03 2.46
C VAL A 75 8.13 9.62 1.94
N THR A 76 9.12 8.88 2.47
CA THR A 76 9.41 7.51 2.02
C THR A 76 9.36 6.52 3.17
N ALA A 77 9.02 5.27 2.87
CA ALA A 77 9.19 4.13 3.76
C ALA A 77 9.61 2.89 2.95
N ASP A 78 10.52 2.08 3.49
CA ASP A 78 10.95 0.84 2.82
C ASP A 78 9.81 -0.18 2.83
N LYS A 79 9.17 -0.32 4.00
CA LYS A 79 8.05 -1.21 4.21
C LYS A 79 7.13 -0.65 5.29
N VAL A 80 5.83 -0.81 5.12
CA VAL A 80 4.85 -0.66 6.19
C VAL A 80 4.03 -1.94 6.22
N VAL A 81 3.90 -2.52 7.41
CA VAL A 81 3.20 -3.79 7.63
C VAL A 81 2.27 -3.63 8.80
N CYS A 82 0.98 -3.59 8.51
CA CYS A 82 -0.08 -3.47 9.47
C CYS A 82 -0.75 -4.83 9.72
N ARG A 83 -0.98 -5.14 10.99
CA ARG A 83 -1.62 -6.38 11.43
C ARG A 83 -2.74 -6.10 12.42
N ALA A 84 -3.83 -6.83 12.27
CA ALA A 84 -4.89 -6.98 13.25
C ALA A 84 -5.32 -8.45 13.38
N SER A 85 -6.13 -8.80 14.37
CA SER A 85 -6.64 -10.17 14.54
C SER A 85 -8.14 -10.20 14.81
N ASN A 86 -8.80 -11.22 14.24
CA ASN A 86 -10.21 -11.54 14.53
C ASN A 86 -10.34 -12.46 15.76
N VAL A 87 -9.24 -13.04 16.24
CA VAL A 87 -9.22 -13.92 17.41
C VAL A 87 -8.79 -13.10 18.63
N ASP A 88 -7.64 -12.43 18.54
CA ASP A 88 -7.23 -11.43 19.52
C ASP A 88 -7.61 -10.03 19.02
N ILE A 89 -8.87 -9.67 19.24
CA ILE A 89 -9.42 -8.39 18.78
C ILE A 89 -8.75 -7.15 19.41
N THR A 90 -7.90 -7.34 20.42
CA THR A 90 -7.10 -6.26 21.02
C THR A 90 -5.79 -6.01 20.27
N SER A 91 -5.38 -6.96 19.42
CA SER A 91 -4.16 -6.88 18.62
C SER A 91 -4.35 -5.95 17.42
N ARG A 92 -3.63 -4.83 17.46
CA ARG A 92 -3.48 -3.89 16.33
C ARG A 92 -2.11 -3.24 16.36
N SER A 93 -1.35 -3.42 15.30
CA SER A 93 0.00 -2.87 15.19
C SER A 93 0.37 -2.55 13.75
N CYS A 94 1.30 -1.62 13.57
CA CYS A 94 1.95 -1.37 12.28
C CYS A 94 3.47 -1.27 12.49
N ALA A 95 4.23 -2.02 11.71
CA ALA A 95 5.68 -1.96 11.66
C ALA A 95 6.11 -1.11 10.46
N LEU A 96 6.80 0.00 10.71
CA LEU A 96 7.33 0.88 9.67
C LEU A 96 8.85 0.74 9.59
N THR A 97 9.38 0.44 8.41
CA THR A 97 10.80 0.21 8.17
C THR A 97 11.41 1.36 7.34
N PHE A 98 12.56 1.88 7.80
CA PHE A 98 13.31 2.94 7.13
C PHE A 98 14.82 2.68 7.23
N GLY A 99 15.51 2.57 6.10
CA GLY A 99 16.93 2.24 6.04
C GLY A 99 17.27 0.96 6.82
N GLY A 100 16.38 -0.04 6.78
CA GLY A 100 16.51 -1.30 7.53
C GLY A 100 16.17 -1.23 9.03
N ASN A 101 15.85 -0.05 9.58
CA ASN A 101 15.41 0.10 10.97
C ASN A 101 13.89 0.05 11.04
N THR A 102 13.34 -0.82 11.90
CA THR A 102 11.90 -1.00 12.04
C THR A 102 11.39 -0.40 13.35
N ARG A 103 10.36 0.42 13.26
CA ARG A 103 9.59 0.94 14.40
C ARG A 103 8.18 0.37 14.37
N THR A 104 7.79 -0.28 15.46
CA THR A 104 6.42 -0.75 15.64
C THR A 104 5.60 0.28 16.42
N VAL A 105 4.39 0.56 15.96
CA VAL A 105 3.39 1.34 16.66
C VAL A 105 2.15 0.50 16.90
N THR A 106 1.38 0.85 17.92
CA THR A 106 0.13 0.18 18.32
C THR A 106 -0.97 1.23 18.56
N GLY A 107 -2.19 0.79 18.89
CA GLY A 107 -3.26 1.70 19.32
C GLY A 107 -3.74 2.65 18.21
N ARG A 108 -3.86 3.94 18.55
CA ARG A 108 -4.45 4.97 17.67
C ARG A 108 -3.61 5.17 16.41
N GLU A 109 -2.30 5.24 16.57
CA GLU A 109 -1.33 5.47 15.50
C GLU A 109 -1.37 4.31 14.50
N ALA A 110 -1.32 3.07 14.98
CA ALA A 110 -1.46 1.89 14.14
C ALA A 110 -2.80 1.87 13.40
N ASN A 111 -3.90 2.21 14.08
CA ASN A 111 -5.21 2.26 13.44
C ASN A 111 -5.31 3.30 12.32
N ALA A 112 -4.70 4.48 12.53
CA ALA A 112 -4.68 5.52 11.52
C ALA A 112 -3.89 5.09 10.27
N ILE A 113 -2.74 4.45 10.45
CA ILE A 113 -1.93 3.93 9.34
C ILE A 113 -2.71 2.84 8.60
N PHE A 114 -3.18 1.82 9.33
CA PHE A 114 -3.98 0.72 8.79
C PHE A 114 -5.14 1.23 7.94
N ALA A 115 -6.00 2.10 8.49
CA ALA A 115 -7.15 2.62 7.75
C ALA A 115 -6.75 3.44 6.51
N THR A 116 -5.59 4.08 6.55
CA THR A 116 -5.10 4.90 5.43
C THR A 116 -4.49 4.04 4.32
N GLU A 117 -3.85 2.92 4.65
CA GLU A 117 -3.38 1.93 3.67
C GLU A 117 -4.55 1.32 2.89
N ALA A 118 -5.59 0.85 3.59
CA ALA A 118 -6.84 0.41 2.97
C ALA A 118 -7.45 1.48 2.05
N LEU A 119 -7.52 2.74 2.52
CA LEU A 119 -8.04 3.85 1.72
C LEU A 119 -7.18 4.16 0.49
N ALA A 120 -5.86 3.96 0.58
CA ALA A 120 -4.92 4.08 -0.53
C ALA A 120 -5.03 2.93 -1.54
N GLY A 121 -5.88 1.94 -1.29
CA GLY A 121 -6.10 0.80 -2.17
C GLY A 121 -5.07 -0.31 -1.97
N VAL A 122 -4.38 -0.35 -0.82
CA VAL A 122 -3.57 -1.51 -0.46
C VAL A 122 -4.53 -2.69 -0.25
N PRO A 123 -4.37 -3.79 -1.00
CA PRO A 123 -5.24 -4.94 -0.86
C PRO A 123 -4.99 -5.58 0.52
N PRO A 124 -6.05 -5.94 1.26
CA PRO A 124 -5.89 -6.74 2.45
C PRO A 124 -5.47 -8.15 2.06
N ASP A 125 -4.44 -8.68 2.71
CA ASP A 125 -4.14 -10.10 2.77
C ASP A 125 -4.69 -10.66 4.09
N GLY A 126 -5.31 -11.83 4.04
CA GLY A 126 -6.03 -12.38 5.17
C GLY A 126 -5.92 -13.89 5.21
N ALA A 127 -5.10 -14.40 6.11
CA ALA A 127 -5.21 -15.78 6.59
C ALA A 127 -6.22 -15.86 7.74
N ALA A 128 -6.78 -17.04 8.00
CA ALA A 128 -7.71 -17.26 9.10
C ALA A 128 -7.16 -16.71 10.43
N GLY A 129 -7.89 -15.76 11.04
CA GLY A 129 -7.53 -15.17 12.34
C GLY A 129 -6.64 -13.93 12.29
N THR A 130 -6.10 -13.54 11.13
CA THR A 130 -5.24 -12.35 10.98
C THR A 130 -5.68 -11.48 9.81
N ILE A 131 -5.70 -10.18 10.01
CA ILE A 131 -5.85 -9.18 8.94
C ILE A 131 -4.49 -8.55 8.71
N TYR A 132 -4.04 -8.50 7.47
CA TYR A 132 -2.72 -8.02 7.07
C TYR A 132 -2.87 -7.01 5.93
N GLU A 133 -2.24 -5.86 6.08
CA GLU A 133 -2.07 -4.89 5.01
C GLU A 133 -0.59 -4.54 4.95
N ALA A 134 -0.01 -4.56 3.75
CA ALA A 134 1.36 -4.16 3.60
C ALA A 134 1.62 -3.45 2.28
N LEU A 135 2.52 -2.49 2.35
CA LEU A 135 3.09 -1.84 1.20
C LEU A 135 4.62 -1.78 1.36
N SER A 136 5.30 -1.58 0.25
CA SER A 136 6.74 -1.39 0.21
C SER A 136 7.13 -0.33 -0.81
N LYS A 137 8.36 0.16 -0.70
CA LYS A 137 8.91 1.23 -1.54
C LYS A 137 7.97 2.44 -1.63
N LEU A 138 7.38 2.82 -0.50
CA LEU A 138 6.50 3.97 -0.44
C LEU A 138 7.30 5.23 -0.78
N SER A 139 6.77 6.03 -1.69
CA SER A 139 7.26 7.36 -1.99
C SER A 139 6.08 8.28 -2.22
N CYS A 140 5.86 9.20 -1.29
CA CYS A 140 4.86 10.26 -1.40
C CYS A 140 5.54 11.60 -1.66
N THR A 141 5.21 12.25 -2.75
CA THR A 141 5.66 13.61 -3.05
C THR A 141 4.55 14.60 -2.74
N LEU A 142 4.85 15.58 -1.90
CA LEU A 142 3.97 16.70 -1.58
C LEU A 142 4.54 17.97 -2.19
N ASP A 143 3.73 18.72 -2.93
CA ASP A 143 4.04 20.03 -3.49
C ASP A 143 3.29 21.13 -2.71
N PRO A 144 3.98 21.84 -1.80
CA PRO A 144 3.38 22.91 -1.02
C PRO A 144 2.68 24.00 -1.83
N LYS A 145 3.18 24.31 -3.03
CA LYS A 145 2.59 25.36 -3.87
C LYS A 145 1.23 24.92 -4.38
N VAL A 146 1.14 23.70 -4.91
CA VAL A 146 -0.11 23.14 -5.44
C VAL A 146 -1.11 22.88 -4.33
N ILE A 147 -0.67 22.37 -3.17
CA ILE A 147 -1.54 22.17 -2.00
C ILE A 147 -2.15 23.49 -1.54
N LYS A 148 -1.36 24.59 -1.56
CA LYS A 148 -1.83 25.92 -1.19
C LYS A 148 -2.95 26.45 -2.08
N ASP A 149 -2.99 26.03 -3.35
CA ASP A 149 -4.03 26.42 -4.29
C ASP A 149 -5.39 25.74 -4.01
N LYS A 150 -5.42 24.71 -3.14
CA LYS A 150 -6.64 23.99 -2.71
C LYS A 150 -7.47 23.40 -3.86
N ALA A 151 -6.85 23.13 -5.00
CA ALA A 151 -7.49 22.52 -6.16
C ALA A 151 -7.61 20.99 -6.08
N GLY A 152 -7.29 20.38 -4.93
CA GLY A 152 -7.32 18.94 -4.71
C GLY A 152 -6.06 18.18 -5.14
N GLY A 153 -5.06 18.87 -5.69
CA GLY A 153 -3.79 18.28 -6.13
C GLY A 153 -2.61 18.52 -5.17
N GLY A 154 -1.42 18.14 -5.62
CA GLY A 154 -0.15 18.42 -4.94
C GLY A 154 0.29 17.34 -3.96
N ALA A 155 -0.37 16.18 -3.97
CA ALA A 155 0.05 15.01 -3.22
C ALA A 155 -0.11 13.77 -4.10
N ASP A 156 0.99 13.03 -4.26
CA ASP A 156 1.05 11.83 -5.09
C ASP A 156 1.90 10.79 -4.36
N CYS A 157 1.37 9.58 -4.19
CA CYS A 157 2.09 8.46 -3.61
C CYS A 157 2.18 7.31 -4.60
N SER A 158 3.34 6.66 -4.64
CA SER A 158 3.56 5.38 -5.32
C SER A 158 4.09 4.35 -4.32
N PHE A 159 3.67 3.10 -4.47
CA PHE A 159 4.13 1.98 -3.65
C PHE A 159 3.96 0.65 -4.38
N GLU A 160 4.64 -0.38 -3.91
CA GLU A 160 4.40 -1.77 -4.29
C GLU A 160 3.49 -2.41 -3.23
N PRO A 161 2.26 -2.82 -3.57
CA PRO A 161 1.44 -3.65 -2.69
C PRO A 161 2.20 -4.91 -2.28
N GLY A 162 2.16 -5.27 -1.01
CA GLY A 162 2.94 -6.37 -0.45
C GLY A 162 2.09 -7.43 0.21
N ASN A 163 2.51 -8.68 0.01
CA ASN A 163 2.18 -9.85 0.84
C ASN A 163 3.06 -9.93 2.10
#